data_AF-A0A1R0WWA5-F1
#
_entry.id   AF-A0A1R0WWA5-F1
#
_cell.length_a   1.000
_cell.length_b   1.000
_cell.length_c   1.000
_cell.angle_alpha   90.00
_cell.angle_beta   90.00
_cell.angle_gamma   90.00
#
_symmetry.space_group_name_H-M   'P 1'
#
loop_
_entity.id
_entity.type
_entity.pdbx_description
1 polymer ?
#
loop_
_entity_poly.entity_id
_entity_poly.type
_entity_poly.pdbx_seq_one_letter_code
_entity_poly.pdbx_strand_id
1 'polypeptide(L)'
;MPHDNFIKELDFVLTHPSCSVENIESFYNQCLFIYETVPLFVIVNHMKKTKPKLLKNWSNSNKTVSKLLEDMEIQKDDLDKIRKEEILVEVEDSSLQMSQNGYYILIWNTEIEKSKIESCFKRKTLKVISKSFKNLELIGYKLEKLNQYILYLKNKGELII
;
A
#
# COMPACT_ATOMS: atom_id res chain seq x y z
N MET A 1 17.56 17.09 -12.11
CA MET A 1 18.59 16.25 -11.45
C MET A 1 18.97 16.79 -10.06
N PRO A 2 18.11 16.70 -9.01
CA PRO A 2 18.46 17.24 -7.69
C PRO A 2 18.64 16.20 -6.56
N HIS A 3 18.17 14.96 -6.72
CA HIS A 3 18.09 14.01 -5.60
C HIS A 3 19.37 13.18 -5.36
N ASP A 4 20.18 12.94 -6.38
CA ASP A 4 21.37 12.06 -6.24
C ASP A 4 22.51 12.71 -5.47
N ASN A 5 22.70 14.03 -5.59
CA ASN A 5 23.70 14.76 -4.80
C ASN A 5 23.27 14.87 -3.33
N PHE A 6 21.98 15.07 -3.10
CA PHE A 6 21.39 15.15 -1.76
C PHE A 6 21.59 13.87 -0.94
N ILE A 7 21.38 12.69 -1.55
CA ILE A 7 21.63 11.41 -0.87
C ILE A 7 23.12 11.20 -0.59
N LYS A 8 24.01 11.63 -1.49
CA LYS A 8 25.46 11.54 -1.25
C LYS A 8 25.92 12.42 -0.09
N GLU A 9 25.37 13.63 0.02
CA GLU A 9 25.63 14.54 1.15
C GLU A 9 25.12 13.94 2.47
N LEU A 10 23.92 13.35 2.44
CA LEU A 10 23.38 12.61 3.58
C LEU A 10 24.27 11.42 3.97
N ASP A 11 24.74 10.64 2.99
CA ASP A 11 25.66 9.52 3.24
C ASP A 11 26.97 9.97 3.88
N PHE A 12 27.51 11.12 3.47
CA PHE A 12 28.69 11.70 4.09
C PHE A 12 28.46 12.00 5.59
N VAL A 13 27.31 12.59 5.94
CA VAL A 13 26.95 12.86 7.34
C VAL A 13 26.74 11.56 8.12
N LEU A 14 26.06 10.57 7.54
CA LEU A 14 25.74 9.29 8.19
C LEU A 14 26.95 8.36 8.37
N THR A 15 28.00 8.53 7.57
CA THR A 15 29.24 7.75 7.67
C THR A 15 30.25 8.33 8.65
N HIS A 16 30.03 9.55 9.14
CA HIS A 16 30.92 10.17 10.12
C HIS A 16 30.92 9.37 11.45
N PRO A 17 32.10 9.10 12.06
CA PRO A 17 32.19 8.32 13.30
C PRO A 17 31.41 8.91 14.48
N SER A 18 31.33 10.24 14.53
CA SER A 18 30.62 11.00 15.56
C SER A 18 29.17 11.35 15.18
N CYS A 19 28.59 10.70 14.17
CA CYS A 19 27.24 11.02 13.72
C CYS A 19 26.21 10.83 14.86
N SER A 20 25.63 11.94 15.32
CA SER A 20 24.57 11.99 16.32
C SER A 20 23.25 12.47 15.71
N VAL A 21 22.18 12.40 16.51
CA VAL A 21 20.87 12.97 16.14
C VAL A 21 21.00 14.48 15.88
N GLU A 22 21.80 15.20 16.66
CA GLU A 22 21.98 16.65 16.49
C GLU A 22 22.64 16.96 15.14
N ASN A 23 23.58 16.14 14.69
CA ASN A 23 24.21 16.32 13.37
C ASN A 23 23.20 16.12 12.23
N ILE A 24 22.30 15.15 12.34
CA ILE A 24 21.26 14.89 11.34
C ILE A 24 20.23 16.01 11.32
N GLU A 25 19.83 16.48 12.50
CA GLU A 25 18.88 17.59 12.61
C GLU A 25 19.49 18.90 12.11
N SER A 26 20.77 19.13 12.37
CA SER A 26 21.53 20.24 11.79
C SER A 26 21.58 20.15 10.26
N PHE A 27 21.89 18.98 9.70
CA PHE A 27 21.87 18.74 8.27
C PHE A 27 20.48 18.98 7.66
N TYR A 28 19.42 18.47 8.29
CA TYR A 28 18.04 18.68 7.84
C TYR A 28 17.65 20.16 7.83
N ASN A 29 17.99 20.90 8.89
CA ASN A 29 17.70 22.33 8.98
C ASN A 29 18.51 23.16 7.98
N GLN A 30 19.76 22.79 7.73
CA GLN A 30 20.57 23.41 6.67
C GLN A 30 19.95 23.16 5.29
N CYS A 31 19.48 21.95 5.04
CA CYS A 31 18.77 21.63 3.80
C CYS A 31 17.50 22.48 3.64
N LEU A 32 16.73 22.71 4.71
CA LEU A 32 15.54 23.57 4.65
C LEU A 32 15.87 25.03 4.36
N PHE A 33 17.07 25.47 4.70
CA PHE A 33 17.55 26.82 4.41
C PHE A 33 18.04 26.98 2.97
N ILE A 34 18.65 25.93 2.41
CA ILE A 34 19.27 25.95 1.08
C ILE A 34 18.26 25.59 -0.02
N TYR A 35 17.36 24.66 0.25
CA TYR A 35 16.41 24.12 -0.73
C TYR A 35 14.99 24.58 -0.42
N GLU A 36 14.24 24.96 -1.46
CA GLU A 36 12.83 25.35 -1.38
C GLU A 36 11.96 24.22 -0.82
N THR A 37 12.34 22.96 -1.08
CA THR A 37 11.71 21.77 -0.51
C THR A 37 12.76 20.74 -0.14
N VAL A 38 12.69 20.20 1.08
CA VAL A 38 13.52 19.08 1.52
C VAL A 38 12.69 17.81 1.51
N PRO A 39 13.11 16.75 0.78
CA PRO A 39 12.36 15.51 0.73
C PRO A 39 12.63 14.68 2.01
N LEU A 40 12.02 15.07 3.13
CA LEU A 40 12.18 14.39 4.43
C LEU A 40 11.87 12.88 4.32
N PHE A 41 10.88 12.50 3.49
CA PHE A 41 10.59 11.10 3.17
C PHE A 41 11.81 10.34 2.61
N VAL A 42 12.58 10.98 1.74
CA VAL A 42 13.78 10.37 1.14
C VAL A 42 14.88 10.19 2.19
N ILE A 43 15.07 11.17 3.08
CA ILE A 43 16.01 11.05 4.22
C ILE A 43 15.61 9.88 5.12
N VAL A 44 14.36 9.86 5.57
CA VAL A 44 13.84 8.85 6.50
C VAL A 44 13.90 7.46 5.88
N ASN A 45 13.51 7.32 4.61
CA ASN A 45 13.56 6.04 3.90
C ASN A 45 15.00 5.53 3.71
N HIS A 46 15.95 6.43 3.42
CA HIS A 46 17.36 6.09 3.28
C HIS A 46 17.97 5.66 4.61
N MET A 47 17.77 6.45 5.67
CA MET A 47 18.23 6.14 7.03
C MET A 47 17.62 4.86 7.59
N LYS A 48 16.39 4.51 7.20
CA LYS A 48 15.74 3.24 7.58
C LYS A 48 16.54 2.03 7.09
N LYS A 49 17.25 2.16 5.96
CA LYS A 49 18.09 1.11 5.38
C LYS A 49 19.52 1.15 5.92
N THR A 50 20.09 2.33 6.15
CA THR A 50 21.52 2.49 6.46
C THR A 50 21.83 2.60 7.96
N LYS A 51 21.00 3.32 8.74
CA LYS A 51 21.22 3.62 10.17
C LYS A 51 19.90 3.61 10.98
N PRO A 52 19.19 2.46 11.07
CA PRO A 52 17.85 2.39 11.68
C PRO A 52 17.81 2.75 13.16
N LYS A 53 18.87 2.43 13.94
CA LYS A 53 18.95 2.80 15.36
C LYS A 53 19.01 4.32 15.56
N LEU A 54 19.75 5.01 14.70
CA LEU A 54 19.91 6.46 14.76
C LEU A 54 18.62 7.17 14.34
N LEU A 55 17.93 6.63 13.33
CA LEU A 55 16.60 7.09 12.93
C LEU A 55 15.58 6.97 14.06
N LYS A 56 15.60 5.87 14.83
CA LYS A 56 14.73 5.70 16.02
C LYS A 56 15.02 6.73 17.11
N ASN A 57 16.29 7.09 17.31
CA ASN A 57 16.64 8.12 18.28
C ASN A 57 16.20 9.51 17.80
N TRP A 58 16.32 9.77 16.50
CA TRP A 58 15.83 11.01 15.90
C TRP A 58 14.31 11.12 15.93
N SER A 59 13.57 10.03 15.72
CA SER A 59 12.11 10.05 15.83
C SER A 59 11.60 10.33 17.24
N ASN A 60 12.32 9.85 18.26
CA ASN A 60 11.97 10.12 19.66
C ASN A 60 12.13 11.61 20.03
N SER A 61 13.00 12.33 19.33
CA SER A 61 13.28 13.76 19.56
C SER A 61 12.52 14.68 18.61
N ASN A 62 12.21 14.22 17.40
CA ASN A 62 11.55 15.01 16.36
C ASN A 62 10.17 14.42 16.00
N LYS A 63 9.11 15.12 16.43
CA LYS A 63 7.71 14.70 16.22
C LYS A 63 7.33 14.54 14.74
N THR A 64 7.91 15.34 13.85
CA THR A 64 7.63 15.24 12.40
C THR A 64 8.21 13.95 11.84
N VAL A 65 9.41 13.58 12.27
CA VAL A 65 10.05 12.30 11.91
C VAL A 65 9.29 11.12 12.52
N SER A 66 8.80 11.23 13.77
CA SER A 66 7.94 10.19 14.38
C SER A 66 6.68 9.95 13.58
N LYS A 67 5.92 11.01 13.28
CA LYS A 67 4.68 10.90 12.49
C LYS A 67 4.94 10.34 11.10
N LEU A 68 6.00 10.79 10.43
CA LEU A 68 6.35 10.28 9.11
C LEU A 68 6.76 8.80 9.16
N LEU A 69 7.48 8.37 10.21
CA LEU A 69 7.79 6.97 10.43
C LEU A 69 6.53 6.15 10.72
N GLU A 70 5.61 6.66 11.54
CA GLU A 70 4.31 6.04 11.78
C GLU A 70 3.53 5.92 10.47
N ASP A 71 3.46 6.96 9.63
CA ASP A 71 2.79 6.91 8.33
C ASP A 71 3.46 5.90 7.38
N MET A 72 4.79 5.80 7.40
CA MET A 72 5.57 4.83 6.62
C MET A 72 5.50 3.41 7.19
N GLU A 73 5.33 3.26 8.49
CA GLU A 73 5.13 1.98 9.18
C GLU A 73 3.71 1.51 9.05
N ILE A 74 2.70 2.40 9.06
CA ILE A 74 1.34 2.07 8.65
C ILE A 74 1.38 1.48 7.24
N GLN A 75 2.20 2.01 6.32
CA GLN A 75 2.39 1.38 5.00
C GLN A 75 3.08 0.00 5.04
N LYS A 76 3.99 -0.27 6.00
CA LYS A 76 4.72 -1.55 6.12
C LYS A 76 3.99 -2.61 6.95
N ASP A 77 3.40 -2.23 8.07
CA ASP A 77 2.52 -3.04 8.90
C ASP A 77 1.18 -3.27 8.22
N ASP A 78 0.67 -2.37 7.36
CA ASP A 78 -0.38 -2.75 6.43
C ASP A 78 0.17 -3.81 5.47
N LEU A 79 1.33 -3.64 4.81
CA LEU A 79 1.86 -4.67 3.90
C LEU A 79 2.11 -6.05 4.56
N ASP A 80 2.57 -6.10 5.82
CA ASP A 80 2.86 -7.35 6.54
C ASP A 80 1.66 -7.91 7.34
N LYS A 81 0.69 -7.09 7.77
CA LYS A 81 -0.62 -7.57 8.29
C LYS A 81 -1.63 -7.88 7.18
N ILE A 82 -1.44 -7.38 5.96
CA ILE A 82 -2.22 -7.71 4.74
C ILE A 82 -1.97 -9.15 4.26
N ARG A 83 -1.08 -9.91 4.90
CA ARG A 83 -0.96 -11.36 4.66
C ARG A 83 -2.03 -12.25 5.31
N LYS A 84 -3.11 -11.73 5.89
CA LYS A 84 -4.10 -12.59 6.58
C LYS A 84 -5.57 -12.45 6.22
N GLU A 85 -6.01 -11.45 5.47
CA GLU A 85 -7.43 -11.34 5.10
C GLU A 85 -7.61 -11.18 3.59
N GLU A 86 -7.35 -12.27 2.88
CA GLU A 86 -7.89 -12.46 1.54
C GLU A 86 -9.31 -13.03 1.69
N ILE A 87 -10.27 -12.41 1.00
CA ILE A 87 -11.59 -13.03 0.84
C ILE A 87 -11.55 -13.75 -0.49
N LEU A 88 -11.64 -15.08 -0.43
CA LEU A 88 -11.68 -15.93 -1.61
C LEU A 88 -13.12 -16.38 -1.81
N VAL A 89 -13.68 -16.01 -2.95
CA VAL A 89 -15.04 -16.38 -3.37
C VAL A 89 -14.90 -17.47 -4.43
N GLU A 90 -15.15 -18.70 -4.03
CA GLU A 90 -15.23 -19.83 -4.97
C GLU A 90 -16.61 -19.87 -5.59
N VAL A 91 -16.67 -19.86 -6.92
CA VAL A 91 -17.92 -19.86 -7.67
C VAL A 91 -17.96 -20.97 -8.71
N GLU A 92 -19.13 -21.59 -8.84
CA GLU A 92 -19.42 -22.52 -9.91
C GLU A 92 -19.72 -21.75 -11.21
N ASP A 93 -19.30 -22.28 -12.35
CA ASP A 93 -19.45 -21.59 -13.64
C ASP A 93 -20.92 -21.35 -14.01
N SER A 94 -21.83 -22.22 -13.54
CA SER A 94 -23.28 -22.12 -13.69
C SER A 94 -23.87 -20.88 -13.01
N SER A 95 -23.18 -20.31 -12.01
CA SER A 95 -23.62 -19.13 -11.26
C SER A 95 -23.20 -17.81 -11.89
N LEU A 96 -22.36 -17.85 -12.93
CA LEU A 96 -21.87 -16.67 -13.65
C LEU A 96 -22.80 -16.32 -14.80
N GLN A 97 -23.44 -15.15 -14.73
CA GLN A 97 -24.24 -14.62 -15.82
C GLN A 97 -23.41 -13.68 -16.68
N MET A 98 -23.15 -14.06 -17.93
CA MET A 98 -22.46 -13.18 -18.87
C MET A 98 -23.39 -12.04 -19.31
N SER A 99 -22.97 -10.81 -19.06
CA SER A 99 -23.60 -9.59 -19.54
C SER A 99 -23.14 -9.29 -20.98
N GLN A 100 -23.98 -8.59 -21.75
CA GLN A 100 -23.73 -8.24 -23.14
C GLN A 100 -22.43 -7.44 -23.37
N ASN A 101 -21.92 -6.79 -22.33
CA ASN A 101 -20.71 -5.96 -22.38
C ASN A 101 -19.41 -6.72 -22.03
N GLY A 102 -19.43 -8.06 -22.02
CA GLY A 102 -18.24 -8.88 -21.71
C GLY A 102 -17.86 -8.91 -20.23
N TYR A 103 -18.80 -8.57 -19.34
CA TYR A 103 -18.66 -8.73 -17.89
C TYR A 103 -19.46 -9.94 -17.43
N TYR A 104 -18.97 -10.64 -16.41
CA TYR A 104 -19.75 -11.65 -15.70
C TYR A 104 -20.35 -11.02 -14.44
N ILE A 105 -21.60 -11.36 -14.18
CA ILE A 105 -22.34 -10.93 -13.00
C ILE A 105 -22.51 -12.14 -12.11
N LEU A 106 -22.21 -11.97 -10.82
CA LEU A 106 -22.35 -12.99 -9.80
C LEU A 106 -23.15 -12.41 -8.62
N ILE A 107 -24.18 -13.13 -8.21
CA ILE A 107 -24.90 -12.83 -6.97
C ILE A 107 -24.23 -13.59 -5.85
N TRP A 108 -23.60 -12.88 -4.93
CA TRP A 108 -22.83 -13.42 -3.83
C TRP A 108 -23.48 -13.08 -2.49
N ASN A 109 -23.90 -14.13 -1.78
CA ASN A 109 -24.44 -13.99 -0.43
C ASN A 109 -23.33 -14.23 0.59
N THR A 110 -23.19 -13.33 1.56
CA THR A 110 -22.12 -13.39 2.56
C THR A 110 -22.52 -12.75 3.87
N GLU A 111 -22.09 -13.35 4.97
CA GLU A 111 -22.21 -12.78 6.32
C GLU A 111 -21.09 -11.79 6.65
N ILE A 112 -20.18 -11.56 5.70
CA ILE A 112 -19.07 -10.62 5.88
C ILE A 112 -19.62 -9.19 5.93
N GLU A 113 -19.20 -8.45 6.95
CA GLU A 113 -19.55 -7.06 7.11
C GLU A 113 -19.15 -6.21 5.89
N LYS A 114 -20.02 -5.26 5.52
CA LYS A 114 -19.80 -4.35 4.39
C LYS A 114 -18.45 -3.59 4.49
N SER A 115 -18.09 -3.17 5.70
CA SER A 115 -16.82 -2.50 6.02
C SER A 115 -15.61 -3.33 5.58
N LYS A 116 -15.67 -4.64 5.82
CA LYS A 116 -14.63 -5.60 5.48
C LYS A 116 -14.56 -5.85 3.98
N ILE A 117 -15.71 -5.99 3.31
CA ILE A 117 -15.78 -6.15 1.84
C ILE A 117 -15.22 -4.91 1.13
N GLU A 118 -15.59 -3.71 1.58
CA GLU A 118 -15.10 -2.46 1.00
C GLU A 118 -13.58 -2.31 1.17
N SER A 119 -13.06 -2.67 2.35
CA SER A 119 -11.62 -2.69 2.62
C SER A 119 -10.90 -3.67 1.69
N CYS A 120 -11.37 -4.91 1.56
CA CYS A 120 -10.77 -5.93 0.69
C CYS A 120 -10.86 -5.56 -0.80
N PHE A 121 -11.95 -4.91 -1.24
CA PHE A 121 -12.10 -4.44 -2.61
C PHE A 121 -11.11 -3.31 -2.95
N LYS A 122 -11.03 -2.27 -2.11
CA LYS A 122 -10.05 -1.16 -2.29
C LYS A 122 -8.61 -1.67 -2.30
N ARG A 123 -8.32 -2.71 -1.52
CA ARG A 123 -7.00 -3.34 -1.42
C ARG A 123 -6.74 -4.40 -2.50
N LYS A 124 -7.69 -4.69 -3.39
CA LYS A 124 -7.61 -5.76 -4.40
C LYS A 124 -7.31 -7.16 -3.83
N THR A 125 -7.75 -7.43 -2.59
CA THR A 125 -7.56 -8.73 -1.89
C THR A 125 -8.82 -9.60 -1.89
N LEU A 126 -9.93 -9.11 -2.46
CA LEU A 126 -11.13 -9.90 -2.75
C LEU A 126 -10.94 -10.60 -4.10
N LYS A 127 -10.71 -11.92 -4.07
CA LYS A 127 -10.48 -12.75 -5.25
C LYS A 127 -11.69 -13.63 -5.54
N VAL A 128 -12.07 -13.71 -6.81
CA VAL A 128 -13.12 -14.63 -7.27
C VAL A 128 -12.48 -15.69 -8.14
N ILE A 129 -12.64 -16.95 -7.76
CA ILE A 129 -12.06 -18.09 -8.47
C ILE A 129 -13.20 -18.96 -8.98
N SER A 130 -13.19 -19.23 -10.28
CA SER A 130 -14.01 -20.29 -10.87
C SER A 130 -13.11 -21.40 -11.43
N LYS A 131 -13.63 -22.62 -11.48
CA LYS A 131 -12.88 -23.77 -11.98
C LYS A 131 -12.55 -23.64 -13.48
N SER A 132 -13.45 -23.06 -14.27
CA SER A 132 -13.24 -22.85 -15.71
C SER A 132 -12.52 -21.54 -16.04
N PHE A 133 -12.67 -20.51 -15.20
CA PHE A 133 -12.06 -19.20 -15.42
C PHE A 133 -10.94 -18.96 -14.40
N LYS A 134 -9.69 -19.27 -14.79
CA LYS A 134 -8.52 -19.15 -13.91
C LYS A 134 -8.27 -17.72 -13.41
N ASN A 135 -8.70 -16.69 -14.14
CA ASN A 135 -8.40 -15.28 -13.84
C ASN A 135 -9.64 -14.38 -14.02
N LEU A 136 -10.58 -14.44 -13.08
CA LEU A 136 -11.66 -13.45 -12.97
C LEU A 136 -11.17 -12.28 -12.10
N GLU A 137 -11.17 -11.08 -12.66
CA GLU A 137 -10.92 -9.84 -11.93
C GLU A 137 -12.24 -9.24 -11.48
N LEU A 138 -12.34 -8.93 -10.18
CA LEU A 138 -13.44 -8.17 -9.64
C LEU A 138 -13.27 -6.68 -9.97
N ILE A 139 -14.16 -6.16 -10.81
CA ILE A 139 -14.16 -4.75 -11.26
C ILE A 139 -15.03 -3.88 -10.37
N GLY A 140 -16.06 -4.45 -9.77
CA GLY A 140 -16.96 -3.70 -8.90
C GLY A 140 -17.87 -4.61 -8.11
N TYR A 141 -18.52 -4.04 -7.09
CA TYR A 141 -19.57 -4.71 -6.35
C TYR A 141 -20.69 -3.73 -6.02
N LYS A 142 -21.90 -4.24 -5.84
CA LYS A 142 -23.07 -3.48 -5.42
C LYS A 142 -23.84 -4.27 -4.38
N LEU A 143 -24.24 -3.63 -3.27
CA LEU A 143 -25.16 -4.23 -2.32
C LEU A 143 -26.58 -4.22 -2.92
N GLU A 144 -27.22 -5.38 -3.04
CA GLU A 144 -28.59 -5.50 -3.54
C GLU A 144 -29.59 -5.62 -2.39
N LYS A 145 -29.28 -6.48 -1.41
CA LYS A 145 -30.07 -6.68 -0.17
C LYS A 145 -29.12 -6.89 1.01
N LEU A 146 -29.68 -6.99 2.22
CA LEU A 146 -28.90 -7.37 3.40
C LEU A 146 -28.12 -8.67 3.09
N ASN A 147 -26.80 -8.64 3.26
CA ASN A 147 -25.90 -9.78 3.03
C ASN A 147 -25.86 -10.32 1.59
N GLN A 148 -26.39 -9.58 0.61
CA GLN A 148 -26.41 -9.97 -0.80
C GLN A 148 -25.75 -8.91 -1.67
N TYR A 149 -24.68 -9.31 -2.35
CA TYR A 149 -23.87 -8.45 -3.21
C TYR A 149 -23.88 -8.95 -4.65
N ILE A 150 -24.02 -8.02 -5.58
CA ILE A 150 -23.77 -8.25 -7.00
C ILE A 150 -22.29 -7.94 -7.24
N LEU A 151 -21.52 -8.94 -7.67
CA LEU A 151 -20.12 -8.82 -8.06
C LEU A 151 -20.02 -8.72 -9.59
N TYR A 152 -19.29 -7.72 -10.07
CA TYR A 152 -19.01 -7.51 -11.49
C TYR A 152 -17.59 -7.98 -11.80
N LEU A 153 -17.49 -9.02 -12.60
CA LEU A 153 -16.25 -9.73 -12.89
C LEU A 153 -15.87 -9.55 -14.37
N LYS A 154 -14.57 -9.57 -14.67
CA LYS A 154 -14.06 -9.62 -16.05
C LYS A 154 -12.99 -10.67 -16.16
N ASN A 155 -13.04 -11.45 -17.23
CA ASN A 155 -12.01 -12.41 -17.52
C ASN A 155 -10.77 -11.67 -18.06
N LYS A 156 -9.61 -11.81 -17.39
CA LYS A 156 -8.33 -11.27 -17.90
C LYS A 156 -7.76 -12.08 -19.09
N GLY A 157 -8.38 -13.20 -19.43
CA GLY A 157 -7.96 -14.08 -20.53
C GLY A 157 -8.45 -13.65 -21.92
N GLU A 158 -9.40 -12.72 -22.04
CA GLU A 158 -9.83 -12.20 -23.35
C GLU A 158 -9.05 -10.91 -23.68
N LEU A 159 -7.78 -11.10 -24.06
CA LEU A 159 -7.13 -10.17 -24.96
C LEU A 159 -7.85 -10.30 -26.31
N ILE A 160 -8.78 -9.38 -26.57
CA ILE A 160 -9.24 -9.11 -27.93
C ILE A 160 -8.03 -8.58 -28.68
N ILE A 161 -7.46 -9.43 -29.55
CA ILE A 161 -6.56 -9.01 -30.63
C ILE A 161 -7.44 -8.72 -31.85
#